data_AF-A0A5Q8CBR9-F1
#
_entry.id   AF-A0A5Q8CBR9-F1
#
_cell.length_a   1.000
_cell.length_b   1.000
_cell.length_c   1.000
_cell.angle_alpha   90.00
_cell.angle_beta   90.00
_cell.angle_gamma   90.00
#
_symmetry.space_group_name_H-M   'P 1'
#
loop_
_entity.id
_entity.type
_entity.pdbx_description
1 polymer ?
#
loop_
_entity_poly.entity_id
_entity_poly.type
_entity_poly.pdbx_seq_one_letter_code
_entity_poly.pdbx_strand_id
1 'polypeptide(L)' 'MTWNHPRGYDPMVACSRLWREKTGVSIEWEKRSLQDFESFSVEELARAYDLIVIDHPHVGQITAEKCLAPLDAPGREAE' A
#
# COMPACT_ATOMS: atom_id res chain seq x y z
N MET A 1 0.52 3.05 4.22
CA MET A 1 0.37 2.25 5.47
C MET A 1 0.95 0.85 5.27
N THR A 2 1.57 0.29 6.31
CA THR A 2 2.07 -1.10 6.37
C THR A 2 1.88 -1.70 7.78
N TRP A 3 2.09 -3.00 7.95
CA TRP A 3 2.00 -3.64 9.26
C TRP A 3 3.27 -3.42 10.11
N ASN A 4 3.10 -3.43 11.42
CA ASN A 4 4.14 -3.15 12.41
C ASN A 4 5.07 -4.37 12.62
N HIS A 5 5.82 -4.73 11.58
CA HIS A 5 6.87 -5.76 11.62
C HIS A 5 8.06 -5.30 10.79
N PRO A 6 9.32 -5.53 11.23
CA PRO A 6 10.53 -5.13 10.48
C PRO A 6 10.50 -5.52 9.00
N ARG A 7 10.13 -6.77 8.70
CA ARG A 7 9.92 -7.28 7.32
C ARG A 7 8.96 -6.46 6.44
N GLY A 8 7.94 -5.83 7.03
CA GLY A 8 6.95 -5.02 6.31
C GLY A 8 7.26 -3.53 6.28
N TYR A 9 8.03 -3.02 7.25
CA TYR A 9 8.30 -1.59 7.41
C TYR A 9 9.68 -1.16 6.90
N ASP A 10 10.74 -1.88 7.27
CA ASP A 10 12.11 -1.44 7.00
C ASP A 10 12.41 -1.35 5.50
N PRO A 11 12.00 -2.31 4.65
CA PRO A 11 12.16 -2.19 3.21
C PRO A 11 11.42 -0.98 2.63
N MET A 12 10.23 -0.66 3.15
CA MET A 12 9.44 0.47 2.66
C MET A 12 10.11 1.80 2.93
N VAL A 13 10.66 1.99 4.14
CA VAL A 13 11.42 3.20 4.48
C VAL A 13 12.69 3.31 3.62
N ALA A 14 13.42 2.21 3.45
CA ALA A 14 14.64 2.18 2.66
C ALA A 14 14.39 2.57 1.19
N CYS A 15 13.38 1.96 0.55
CA CYS A 15 12.96 2.27 -0.81
C CYS A 15 12.47 3.72 -0.94
N SER A 16 11.70 4.22 0.02
CA SER A 16 11.16 5.59 -0.01
C SER A 16 12.24 6.65 0.07
N ARG A 17 13.33 6.39 0.81
CA ARG A 17 14.49 7.28 0.82
C ARG A 17 15.11 7.39 -0.58
N LEU A 18 15.34 6.26 -1.24
CA LEU A 18 15.90 6.22 -2.59
C LEU A 18 14.97 6.88 -3.61
N TRP A 19 13.65 6.68 -3.46
CA TRP A 19 12.65 7.30 -4.33
C TRP A 19 12.68 8.82 -4.23
N ARG A 20 12.74 9.35 -3.01
CA ARG A 20 12.86 10.79 -2.76
C ARG A 20 14.14 11.37 -3.35
N GLU A 21 15.28 10.67 -3.22
CA GLU A 21 16.55 11.11 -3.81
C GLU A 21 16.48 11.21 -5.35
N LYS A 22 15.75 10.29 -5.99
CA LYS A 22 15.61 10.26 -7.46
C LYS A 22 14.56 11.22 -8.02
N THR A 23 13.47 11.42 -7.29
CA THR A 23 12.25 12.06 -7.82
C THR A 23 11.83 13.33 -7.08
N GLY A 24 12.37 13.56 -5.88
CA GLY A 24 11.91 14.60 -4.96
C GLY A 24 10.60 14.26 -4.21
N VAL A 25 9.95 13.13 -4.52
CA VAL A 25 8.68 12.74 -3.88
C VAL A 25 8.93 12.06 -2.53
N SER A 26 8.33 12.60 -1.47
CA SER A 26 8.34 12.00 -0.13
C SER A 26 7.20 10.99 0.02
N ILE A 27 7.51 9.82 0.61
CA ILE A 27 6.51 8.82 1.01
C ILE A 27 6.65 8.60 2.52
N GLU A 28 5.56 8.76 3.24
CA GLU A 28 5.46 8.55 4.68
C GLU A 28 4.71 7.26 5.00
N TRP A 29 5.18 6.52 5.99
CA TRP A 29 4.64 5.21 6.34
C TRP A 29 4.10 5.17 7.76
N GLU A 30 2.79 5.01 7.88
CA GLU A 30 2.16 4.61 9.13
C GLU A 30 2.23 3.09 9.33
N LYS A 31 2.48 2.69 10.58
CA LYS A 31 2.50 1.29 11.03
C LYS A 31 1.26 0.98 11.84
N ARG A 32 0.58 -0.12 11.53
CA ARG A 32 -0.53 -0.66 12.34
C ARG A 32 -0.25 -2.08 12.81
N SER A 33 -0.85 -2.51 13.91
CA SER A 33 -0.75 -3.92 14.30
C SER A 33 -1.44 -4.81 13.26
N LEU A 34 -1.06 -6.09 13.15
CA LEU A 34 -1.73 -7.03 12.23
C LEU A 34 -3.21 -7.22 12.59
N GLN A 35 -3.53 -7.25 13.89
CA GLN A 35 -4.91 -7.32 14.37
C GLN A 35 -5.73 -6.08 14.00
N ASP A 36 -5.15 -4.89 14.11
CA ASP A 36 -5.83 -3.67 13.66
C ASP A 36 -6.01 -3.69 12.14
N PHE A 37 -5.05 -4.24 11.38
CA PHE A 37 -5.16 -4.35 9.93
C PHE A 37 -6.31 -5.26 9.49
N GLU A 38 -6.48 -6.42 10.13
CA GLU A 38 -7.61 -7.34 9.85
C GLU A 38 -8.98 -6.76 10.22
N SER A 39 -9.00 -5.70 11.03
CA SER A 39 -10.24 -5.09 11.53
C SER A 39 -10.84 -4.03 10.60
N PHE A 40 -10.06 -3.48 9.64
CA PHE A 40 -10.55 -2.48 8.68
C PHE A 40 -10.72 -3.10 7.30
N SER A 41 -11.77 -2.71 6.59
CA SER A 41 -11.92 -3.09 5.18
C SER A 41 -10.86 -2.41 4.31
N VAL A 42 -10.48 -3.04 3.20
CA VAL A 42 -9.53 -2.42 2.25
C VAL A 42 -10.11 -1.14 1.65
N GLU A 43 -11.43 -1.04 1.50
CA GLU A 43 -12.10 0.17 1.03
C GLU A 43 -11.88 1.36 1.97
N GLU A 44 -12.05 1.17 3.28
CA GLU A 44 -11.80 2.23 4.27
C GLU A 44 -10.33 2.67 4.25
N LEU A 45 -9.42 1.71 4.14
CA LEU A 45 -7.99 2.00 4.03
C LEU A 45 -7.68 2.77 2.74
N ALA A 46 -8.28 2.40 1.61
CA ALA A 46 -8.08 3.06 0.31
C ALA A 46 -8.56 4.52 0.30
N ARG A 47 -9.54 4.87 1.14
CA ARG A 47 -9.97 6.26 1.32
C ARG A 47 -9.01 7.08 2.18
N ALA A 48 -8.21 6.43 3.02
CA ALA A 48 -7.32 7.08 3.98
C ALA A 48 -5.85 7.15 3.51
N TYR A 49 -5.44 6.27 2.60
CA TYR A 49 -4.03 6.13 2.21
C TYR A 49 -3.87 5.98 0.70
N ASP A 50 -2.84 6.64 0.16
CA ASP A 50 -2.46 6.49 -1.26
C ASP A 50 -1.77 5.15 -1.56
N LEU A 51 -1.03 4.63 -0.58
CA LEU A 51 -0.30 3.37 -0.66
C LEU A 51 -0.62 2.48 0.54
N ILE A 52 -0.97 1.23 0.27
CA ILE A 52 -1.33 0.25 1.30
C ILE A 52 -0.61 -1.06 0.96
N VAL A 53 0.10 -1.60 1.95
CA VAL A 53 0.62 -2.97 1.86
C VAL A 53 -0.47 -3.92 2.38
N ILE A 54 -0.89 -4.87 1.54
CA ILE A 54 -1.96 -5.83 1.84
C ILE A 54 -1.50 -7.25 1.51
N ASP A 55 -2.10 -8.25 2.16
CA ASP A 55 -1.91 -9.64 1.81
C ASP A 55 -2.88 -10.12 0.72
N HIS A 56 -2.47 -11.15 0.00
CA HIS A 56 -3.21 -11.72 -1.13
C HIS A 56 -4.67 -12.18 -0.86
N PRO A 57 -5.10 -12.58 0.36
CA PRO A 57 -6.49 -13.01 0.58
C PRO A 57 -7.51 -11.91 0.31
N HIS A 58 -7.12 -10.64 0.43
CA HIS A 58 -8.00 -9.50 0.16
C HIS A 58 -8.25 -9.23 -1.33
N VAL A 59 -7.45 -9.81 -2.23
CA VAL A 59 -7.49 -9.50 -3.67
C VAL A 59 -8.86 -9.77 -4.27
N GLY A 60 -9.53 -10.86 -3.90
CA GLY A 60 -10.86 -11.18 -4.39
C GLY A 60 -11.92 -10.12 -4.04
N GLN A 61 -11.89 -9.64 -2.79
CA GLN A 61 -12.77 -8.56 -2.33
C GLN A 61 -12.46 -7.25 -3.08
N ILE A 62 -11.17 -6.90 -3.22
CA ILE A 62 -10.74 -5.67 -3.90
C ILE A 62 -11.23 -5.63 -5.34
N THR A 63 -11.13 -6.74 -6.06
CA THR A 63 -11.62 -6.83 -7.44
C THR A 63 -13.14 -6.71 -7.51
N ALA A 64 -13.87 -7.30 -6.57
CA ALA A 64 -15.33 -7.23 -6.51
C ALA A 64 -15.82 -5.82 -6.18
N GLU A 65 -15.19 -5.15 -5.21
CA GLU A 65 -15.56 -3.81 -4.73
C GLU A 65 -14.97 -2.68 -5.56
N LYS A 66 -13.94 -2.97 -6.37
CA LYS A 66 -13.19 -1.99 -7.17
C LYS A 66 -12.62 -0.85 -6.31
N CYS A 67 -12.16 -1.20 -5.10
CA CYS A 67 -11.72 -0.22 -4.12
C CYS A 67 -10.25 0.21 -4.26
N LEU A 68 -9.45 -0.47 -5.09
CA LEU A 68 -8.08 -0.06 -5.46
C LEU A 68 -7.96 0.20 -6.96
N ALA A 69 -7.02 1.07 -7.34
CA ALA A 69 -6.70 1.34 -8.73
C ALA A 69 -6.03 0.12 -9.39
N PRO A 70 -6.50 -0.32 -10.58
CA PRO A 70 -5.84 -1.38 -11.34
C PRO A 70 -4.47 -0.90 -11.86
N LEU A 71 -3.45 -1.73 -11.71
CA LEU A 71 -2.10 -1.44 -12.20
C LEU A 71 -1.91 -1.79 -13.68
N ASP A 72 -2.76 -2.66 -14.22
CA ASP A 72 -2.76 -3.12 -15.61
C ASP A 72 -3.61 -2.24 -16.55
N ALA A 73 -3.93 -1.01 -16.12
CA ALA A 73 -4.71 -0.08 -16.91
C ALA A 73 -3.95 0.37 -18.18
N PRO A 74 -4.63 0.49 -19.34
CA PRO A 74 -4.04 1.04 -20.55
C PRO A 74 -3.44 2.43 -20.30
N GLY A 75 -2.19 2.66 -20.74
CA GLY A 75 -1.42 3.87 -20.49
C GLY A 75 -0.43 3.78 -19.31
N ARG A 76 -0.37 2.66 -18.59
CA ARG A 76 0.64 2.36 -17.55
C ARG A 76 1.59 1.22 -17.92
N GLU A 77 1.68 0.85 -19.19
CA GLU A 77 2.45 -0.32 -19.65
C GLU A 77 3.97 -0.18 -19.47
N ALA A 78 4.46 1.05 -19.26
CA ALA A 78 5.86 1.39 -19.07
C ALA A 78 6.22 1.81 -17.63
N GLU A 79 5.24 1.83 -16.71
CA GLU A 79 5.48 1.86 -15.25
C GLU A 79 5.87 0.47 -14.76
#